data_AF-A0AAJ0PBY9-F1
#
_entry.id   AF-A0AAJ0PBY9-F1
#
_cell.length_a   1.000
_cell.length_b   1.000
_cell.length_c   1.000
_cell.angle_alpha   90.00
_cell.angle_beta   90.00
_cell.angle_gamma   90.00
#
_symmetry.space_group_name_H-M   'P 1'
#
loop_
_entity.id
_entity.type
_entity.pdbx_description
1 polymer ?
#
loop_
_entity_poly.entity_id
_entity_poly.type
_entity_poly.pdbx_seq_one_letter_code
_entity_poly.pdbx_strand_id
1 'polypeptide(L)'
;MNEAILVSTSLPLVIGSGFGHGHKEQQFVQQLNVALQAAKMNWHVSLDDTFGDSQAIHQKQPQALILKNGLQHQFNQSNFDSNRIYQLDALALSTLSTKAVVNFLAKLSA
;
A
#
# COMPACT_ATOMS: atom_id res chain seq x y z
N MET A 1 2.72 14.85 -8.65
CA MET A 1 1.96 14.10 -7.63
C MET A 1 2.73 12.83 -7.37
N ASN A 2 3.07 12.54 -6.12
CA ASN A 2 3.80 11.34 -5.74
C ASN A 2 2.82 10.16 -5.61
N GLU A 3 3.25 8.97 -5.99
CA GLU A 3 2.46 7.75 -5.94
C GLU A 3 3.09 6.75 -4.95
N ALA A 4 2.25 6.17 -4.10
CA ALA A 4 2.58 4.99 -3.33
C ALA A 4 1.63 3.84 -3.67
N ILE A 5 2.13 2.61 -3.58
CA ILE A 5 1.32 1.41 -3.84
C ILE A 5 1.15 0.60 -2.56
N LEU A 6 -0.10 0.29 -2.19
CA LEU A 6 -0.40 -0.72 -1.19
C LEU A 6 -0.33 -2.11 -1.84
N VAL A 7 0.72 -2.86 -1.51
CA VAL A 7 0.98 -4.19 -2.06
C VAL A 7 0.13 -5.25 -1.36
N SER A 8 -0.59 -6.07 -2.14
CA SER A 8 -1.42 -7.17 -1.66
C SER A 8 -1.20 -8.42 -2.52
N THR A 9 -1.00 -9.59 -1.89
CA THR A 9 -0.72 -10.85 -2.60
C THR A 9 -1.92 -11.76 -2.83
N SER A 10 -3.12 -11.35 -2.44
CA SER A 10 -4.30 -12.21 -2.60
C SER A 10 -4.81 -12.18 -4.04
N LEU A 11 -4.60 -13.26 -4.79
CA LEU A 11 -5.34 -13.55 -6.03
C LEU A 11 -6.85 -13.53 -5.73
N PRO A 12 -7.70 -13.03 -6.66
CA PRO A 12 -9.13 -13.13 -6.51
C PRO A 12 -9.54 -14.61 -6.62
N LEU A 13 -9.84 -15.25 -5.49
CA LEU A 13 -10.49 -16.55 -5.48
C LEU A 13 -11.98 -16.34 -5.77
N VAL A 14 -12.41 -16.71 -6.97
CA VAL A 14 -13.83 -16.75 -7.33
C VAL A 14 -14.47 -17.95 -6.62
N ILE A 15 -15.05 -17.71 -5.45
CA ILE A 15 -15.91 -18.69 -4.76
C ILE A 15 -17.28 -18.02 -4.61
N GLY A 16 -18.24 -18.42 -5.45
CA GLY A 16 -19.68 -18.16 -5.32
C GLY A 16 -20.12 -16.74 -4.94
N SER A 17 -20.61 -15.96 -5.90
CA SER A 17 -21.52 -14.83 -5.68
C SER A 17 -21.13 -13.81 -4.59
N GLY A 18 -19.85 -13.49 -4.44
CA GLY A 18 -19.40 -12.47 -3.50
C GLY A 18 -17.90 -12.18 -3.63
N PHE A 19 -17.56 -11.01 -4.16
CA PHE A 19 -16.18 -10.51 -4.18
C PHE A 19 -15.75 -10.14 -2.74
N GLY A 20 -15.29 -11.13 -1.96
CA GLY A 20 -15.05 -10.98 -0.53
C GLY A 20 -13.64 -10.59 -0.09
N HIS A 21 -12.67 -10.41 -1.00
CA HIS A 21 -11.28 -10.10 -0.63
C HIS A 21 -10.75 -8.85 -1.35
N GLY A 22 -10.09 -7.96 -0.59
CA GLY A 22 -9.66 -6.63 -1.02
C GLY A 22 -10.50 -5.47 -0.46
N HIS A 23 -11.66 -5.74 0.15
CA HIS A 23 -12.56 -4.68 0.62
C HIS A 23 -11.94 -3.84 1.74
N LYS A 24 -11.17 -4.46 2.65
CA LYS A 24 -10.46 -3.74 3.73
C LYS A 24 -9.28 -2.95 3.19
N GLU A 25 -8.53 -3.51 2.25
CA GLU A 25 -7.43 -2.82 1.57
C GLU A 25 -7.94 -1.62 0.79
N GLN A 26 -9.05 -1.77 0.05
CA GLN A 26 -9.70 -0.68 -0.67
C GLN A 26 -10.23 0.39 0.29
N GLN A 27 -10.91 0.00 1.37
CA GLN A 27 -11.37 0.94 2.41
C GLN A 27 -10.20 1.67 3.06
N PHE A 28 -9.11 0.96 3.35
CA PHE A 28 -7.90 1.54 3.90
C PHE A 28 -7.27 2.56 2.95
N VAL A 29 -7.12 2.21 1.66
CA VAL A 29 -6.59 3.12 0.63
C VAL A 29 -7.47 4.35 0.46
N GLN A 30 -8.79 4.19 0.48
CA GLN A 30 -9.73 5.31 0.45
C GLN A 30 -9.55 6.22 1.67
N GLN A 31 -9.53 5.67 2.88
CA GLN A 31 -9.33 6.44 4.11
C GLN A 31 -7.95 7.11 4.17
N LEU A 32 -6.91 6.45 3.66
CA LEU A 32 -5.57 6.98 3.58
C LEU A 32 -5.50 8.17 2.63
N ASN A 33 -6.07 8.05 1.43
CA ASN A 33 -6.13 9.16 0.48
C ASN A 33 -6.92 10.35 1.03
N VAL A 34 -8.03 10.12 1.74
CA VAL A 34 -8.78 11.19 2.43
C VAL A 34 -7.89 11.88 3.48
N ALA A 35 -7.16 11.11 4.28
CA ALA A 35 -6.25 11.66 5.30
C ALA A 35 -5.10 12.48 4.67
N LEU A 36 -4.53 12.01 3.56
CA LEU A 36 -3.47 12.71 2.83
C LEU A 36 -3.98 14.03 2.23
N GLN A 37 -5.18 14.03 1.65
CA GLN A 37 -5.83 15.25 1.15
C GLN A 37 -6.10 16.25 2.27
N ALA A 38 -6.63 15.79 3.42
CA ALA A 38 -6.86 16.64 4.59
C ALA A 38 -5.56 17.25 5.12
N ALA A 39 -4.44 16.50 5.04
CA ALA A 39 -3.10 16.98 5.36
C ALA A 39 -2.44 17.83 4.25
N LYS A 40 -3.14 18.10 3.13
CA LYS A 40 -2.64 18.82 1.95
C LYS A 40 -1.34 18.23 1.37
N MET A 41 -1.18 16.92 1.47
CA MET A 41 -0.02 16.21 0.95
C MET A 41 -0.20 15.89 -0.54
N ASN A 42 0.85 16.06 -1.35
CA ASN A 42 0.85 15.75 -2.78
C ASN A 42 1.10 14.25 -3.05
N TRP A 43 0.40 13.39 -2.33
CA TRP A 43 0.48 11.93 -2.46
C TRP A 43 -0.84 11.32 -2.88
N HIS A 44 -0.76 10.31 -3.72
CA HIS A 44 -1.85 9.40 -4.04
C HIS A 44 -1.42 7.97 -3.74
N VAL A 45 -2.32 7.20 -3.13
CA VAL A 45 -2.08 5.78 -2.86
C VAL A 45 -3.02 4.94 -3.72
N SER A 46 -2.45 4.03 -4.50
CA SER A 46 -3.19 3.04 -5.30
C SER A 46 -3.10 1.65 -4.64
N LEU A 47 -4.10 0.81 -4.90
CA LEU A 47 -4.05 -0.59 -4.52
C LEU A 47 -3.34 -1.37 -5.62
N ASP A 48 -2.44 -2.27 -5.24
CA ASP A 48 -1.79 -3.18 -6.16
C ASP A 48 -2.80 -4.13 -6.83
N ASP A 49 -2.75 -4.14 -8.16
CA ASP A 49 -3.55 -5.00 -9.06
C ASP A 49 -2.71 -6.14 -9.69
N THR A 50 -1.42 -6.22 -9.35
CA THR A 50 -0.46 -7.22 -9.85
C THR A 50 -0.25 -8.37 -8.88
N PHE A 51 -0.97 -8.38 -7.76
CA PHE A 51 -0.95 -9.44 -6.75
C PHE A 51 0.43 -9.67 -6.13
N GLY A 52 1.16 -8.59 -5.90
CA GLY A 52 2.49 -8.58 -5.31
C GLY A 52 3.60 -8.92 -6.31
N ASP A 53 3.37 -8.90 -7.62
CA ASP A 53 4.47 -9.06 -8.59
C ASP A 53 5.45 -7.87 -8.47
N SER A 54 6.60 -8.13 -7.84
CA SER A 54 7.59 -7.11 -7.56
C SER A 54 8.20 -6.51 -8.83
N GLN A 55 8.27 -7.27 -9.94
CA GLN A 55 8.76 -6.75 -11.21
C GLN A 55 7.72 -5.83 -11.85
N ALA A 56 6.45 -6.23 -11.86
CA ALA A 56 5.37 -5.40 -12.41
C ALA A 56 5.19 -4.10 -11.59
N ILE A 57 5.27 -4.18 -10.26
CA ILE A 57 5.24 -3.00 -9.39
C ILE A 57 6.45 -2.10 -9.64
N HIS A 58 7.64 -2.67 -9.84
CA HIS A 58 8.85 -1.89 -10.14
C HIS A 58 8.73 -1.13 -11.47
N GLN A 59 8.09 -1.72 -12.49
CA GLN A 59 7.84 -1.05 -13.77
C GLN A 59 6.94 0.17 -13.64
N LYS A 60 6.06 0.22 -12.64
CA LYS A 60 5.22 1.40 -12.34
C LYS A 60 5.99 2.56 -11.71
N GLN A 61 7.24 2.33 -11.28
CA GLN A 61 8.11 3.32 -10.65
C GLN A 61 7.46 4.12 -9.50
N PRO A 62 6.80 3.46 -8.52
CA PRO A 62 6.20 4.17 -7.40
C PRO A 62 7.28 4.83 -6.53
N GLN A 63 6.97 5.99 -5.96
CA GLN A 63 7.88 6.69 -5.06
C GLN A 63 7.93 6.06 -3.67
N ALA A 64 6.93 5.27 -3.29
CA ALA A 64 6.93 4.49 -2.06
C ALA A 64 6.08 3.21 -2.16
N LEU A 65 6.39 2.22 -1.31
CA LEU A 65 5.59 1.01 -1.15
C LEU A 65 5.06 0.91 0.27
N ILE A 66 3.82 0.46 0.38
CA ILE A 66 3.18 0.09 1.64
C ILE A 66 2.92 -1.41 1.56
N LEU A 67 3.58 -2.20 2.40
CA LEU A 67 3.50 -3.65 2.38
C LEU A 67 2.51 -4.14 3.42
N LYS A 68 1.60 -5.04 3.00
CA LYS A 68 0.91 -5.90 3.94
C LYS A 68 1.91 -6.77 4.71
N ASN A 69 1.59 -7.09 5.96
CA ASN A 69 2.45 -7.91 6.79
C ASN A 69 2.79 -9.25 6.09
N GLY A 70 4.06 -9.68 6.19
CA GLY A 70 4.57 -10.91 5.55
C GLY A 70 5.22 -10.71 4.18
N LEU A 71 5.07 -9.55 3.52
CA LEU A 71 5.64 -9.30 2.18
C LEU A 71 7.06 -8.71 2.22
N GLN A 72 7.57 -8.40 3.40
CA GLN A 72 8.83 -7.68 3.56
C GLN A 72 10.01 -8.40 2.89
N HIS A 73 10.11 -9.73 3.05
CA HIS A 73 11.18 -10.51 2.45
C HIS A 73 11.20 -10.43 0.92
N GLN A 74 10.03 -10.36 0.29
CA GLN A 74 9.90 -10.30 -1.16
C GLN A 74 10.37 -8.96 -1.74
N PHE A 75 10.16 -7.86 -1.00
CA PHE A 75 10.50 -6.51 -1.46
C PHE A 75 11.84 -5.99 -0.94
N ASN A 76 12.40 -6.61 0.11
CA ASN A 76 13.76 -6.30 0.56
C ASN A 76 14.84 -6.94 -0.33
N GLN A 77 14.50 -8.00 -1.09
CA GLN A 77 15.41 -8.66 -2.02
C GLN A 77 15.36 -8.07 -3.44
N SER A 78 14.47 -7.12 -3.70
CA SER A 78 14.33 -6.45 -4.99
C SER A 78 15.03 -5.09 -4.99
N ASN A 79 15.08 -4.44 -6.15
CA ASN A 79 15.79 -3.16 -6.35
C ASN A 79 15.07 -1.94 -5.73
N PHE A 80 14.18 -2.15 -4.76
CA PHE A 80 13.48 -1.06 -4.08
C PHE A 80 14.33 -0.52 -2.92
N ASP A 81 14.39 0.82 -2.83
CA ASP A 81 15.01 1.50 -1.69
C ASP A 81 14.22 1.20 -0.42
N SER A 82 14.85 0.53 0.55
CA SER A 82 14.24 0.15 1.82
C SER A 82 13.71 1.35 2.61
N ASN A 83 14.25 2.55 2.41
CA ASN A 83 13.77 3.77 3.06
C ASN A 83 12.41 4.25 2.50
N ARG A 84 12.01 3.72 1.33
CA ARG A 84 10.75 4.02 0.66
C ARG A 84 9.73 2.90 0.84
N ILE A 85 9.99 1.96 1.74
CA ILE A 85 9.11 0.83 2.03
C ILE A 85 8.60 0.96 3.47
N TYR A 86 7.27 0.90 3.64
CA TYR A 86 6.63 0.85 4.95
C TYR A 86 5.83 -0.43 5.11
N GLN A 87 6.06 -1.17 6.18
CA GLN A 87 5.26 -2.36 6.49
C GLN A 87 4.12 -2.00 7.44
N LEU A 88 2.90 -2.36 7.04
CA LEU A 88 1.74 -2.24 7.91
C LEU A 88 1.87 -3.13 9.15
N ASP A 89 1.45 -2.60 10.29
CA ASP A 89 1.23 -3.40 11.48
C ASP A 89 0.06 -4.36 11.28
N ALA A 90 0.03 -5.44 12.07
CA ALA A 90 -0.96 -6.51 11.93
C ALA A 90 -2.42 -6.02 12.04
N LEU A 91 -2.65 -4.87 12.68
CA LEU A 91 -3.98 -4.33 12.94
C LEU A 91 -4.35 -3.13 12.06
N ALA A 92 -3.42 -2.56 11.27
CA ALA A 92 -3.71 -1.38 10.46
C ALA A 92 -4.91 -1.56 9.53
N LEU A 93 -4.99 -2.71 8.84
CA LEU A 93 -6.10 -2.99 7.92
C LEU A 93 -7.41 -3.30 8.65
N SER A 94 -7.36 -3.93 9.82
CA SER A 94 -8.57 -4.25 10.59
C SER A 94 -9.15 -3.03 11.31
N THR A 95 -8.30 -2.09 11.71
CA THR A 95 -8.67 -0.85 12.42
C THR A 95 -8.76 0.37 11.51
N LEU A 96 -8.42 0.22 10.22
CA LEU A 96 -8.28 1.30 9.25
C LEU A 96 -7.37 2.45 9.74
N SER A 97 -6.33 2.12 10.52
CA SER A 97 -5.42 3.11 11.10
C SER A 97 -4.40 3.59 10.07
N THR A 98 -4.58 4.81 9.56
CA THR A 98 -3.73 5.38 8.49
C THR A 98 -2.60 6.27 8.99
N LYS A 99 -2.62 6.65 10.28
CA LYS A 99 -1.73 7.66 10.87
C LYS A 99 -0.24 7.37 10.65
N ALA A 100 0.17 6.12 10.84
CA ALA A 100 1.58 5.75 10.70
C ALA A 100 2.05 5.83 9.24
N VAL A 101 1.19 5.48 8.29
CA VAL A 101 1.48 5.59 6.84
C VAL A 101 1.55 7.06 6.42
N VAL A 102 0.63 7.91 6.89
CA VAL A 102 0.69 9.37 6.63
C VAL A 102 2.00 9.95 7.14
N ASN A 103 2.41 9.62 8.37
CA ASN A 103 3.67 10.09 8.94
C ASN A 103 4.88 9.60 8.14
N PHE A 104 4.84 8.38 7.64
CA PHE A 104 5.89 7.84 6.78
C PHE A 104 6.00 8.62 5.45
N LEU A 105 4.89 8.82 4.74
CA LEU A 105 4.88 9.58 3.48
C LEU A 105 5.28 11.05 3.68
N ALA A 106 4.96 11.63 4.84
CA ALA A 106 5.36 12.99 5.17
C ALA A 106 6.89 13.14 5.27
N LYS A 107 7.57 12.14 5.83
CA LYS A 107 9.04 12.13 5.91
C LYS A 107 9.71 12.03 4.53
N LEU A 108 9.07 11.39 3.56
CA LEU A 108 9.56 11.31 2.18
C LEU A 108 9.30 12.58 1.36
N SER A 109 8.51 13.51 1.90
CA SER A 109 8.17 14.78 1.26
C SER A 109 8.97 15.96 1.78
N ALA A 110 9.75 15.73 2.84
CA ALA A 110 10.64 16.72 3.44
C ALA A 110 11.98 16.77 2.71
#